data_AF-A0A364P1A9-F1
#
_entry.id   AF-A0A364P1A9-F1
#
_cell.length_a   1.000
_cell.length_b   1.000
_cell.length_c   1.000
_cell.angle_alpha   90.00
_cell.angle_beta   90.00
_cell.angle_gamma   90.00
#
_symmetry.space_group_name_H-M   'P 1'
#
loop_
_entity.id
_entity.type
_entity.pdbx_description
1 polymer ?
#
loop_
_entity_poly.entity_id
_entity_poly.type
_entity_poly.pdbx_seq_one_letter_code
_entity_poly.pdbx_strand_id
1 'polypeptide(L)'
;MIRRLAMLTCLFAFPALGGEISCPDMSSAVQVGQCPSEQELKWGYDGYCGDNARLYDKSNPDGDTCVSMDNYRKLKDVALWEAGEFHGYLHCSRPVEQHKSAKLVQLGVGKIGSMTRVVCSYDGGDDMTLRLRADCVAKDGKAVCKD
;
A
#
# COMPACT_ATOMS: atom_id res chain seq x y z
N MET A 1 -15.98 -18.56 -61.14
CA MET A 1 -16.26 -17.22 -60.58
C MET A 1 -15.83 -17.21 -59.12
N ILE A 2 -14.65 -16.66 -58.80
CA ILE A 2 -14.11 -16.62 -57.43
C ILE A 2 -14.23 -15.19 -56.92
N ARG A 3 -15.18 -14.99 -55.99
CA ARG A 3 -15.50 -13.70 -55.37
C ARG A 3 -14.56 -13.49 -54.19
N ARG A 4 -13.47 -12.74 -54.38
CA ARG A 4 -12.56 -12.34 -53.29
C ARG A 4 -13.22 -11.19 -52.52
N LEU A 5 -13.74 -11.50 -51.33
CA LEU A 5 -14.17 -10.48 -50.36
C LEU A 5 -12.91 -10.04 -49.60
N ALA A 6 -12.37 -8.87 -49.94
CA ALA A 6 -11.29 -8.25 -49.18
C ALA A 6 -11.89 -7.62 -47.92
N MET A 7 -11.61 -8.21 -46.76
CA MET A 7 -12.03 -7.70 -45.47
C MET A 7 -10.95 -6.72 -44.98
N LEU A 8 -11.21 -5.42 -45.15
CA LEU A 8 -10.34 -4.35 -44.65
C LEU A 8 -10.49 -4.29 -43.12
N THR A 9 -9.52 -4.84 -42.39
CA THR A 9 -9.45 -4.74 -40.93
C THR A 9 -8.74 -3.42 -40.58
N CYS A 10 -9.51 -2.37 -40.30
CA CYS A 10 -8.98 -1.15 -39.69
C CYS A 10 -8.56 -1.46 -38.24
N LEU A 11 -7.26 -1.63 -38.02
CA LEU A 11 -6.65 -1.61 -36.69
C LEU A 11 -6.71 -0.16 -36.18
N PHE A 12 -7.71 0.14 -35.35
CA PHE A 12 -7.68 1.33 -34.51
C PHE A 12 -6.56 1.14 -33.48
N ALA A 13 -5.38 1.69 -33.77
CA ALA A 13 -4.34 1.88 -32.78
C ALA A 13 -4.80 3.00 -31.83
N PHE A 14 -5.36 2.63 -30.68
CA PHE A 14 -5.50 3.58 -29.58
C PHE A 14 -4.08 3.95 -29.12
N PRO A 15 -3.71 5.24 -29.07
CA PRO A 15 -2.47 5.63 -28.43
C PRO A 15 -2.55 5.15 -26.98
N ALA A 16 -1.54 4.40 -26.56
CA ALA A 16 -1.37 4.05 -25.16
C ALA A 16 -1.13 5.38 -24.41
N LEU A 17 -2.17 5.81 -23.70
CA LEU A 17 -2.11 6.97 -22.84
C LEU A 17 -1.54 6.46 -21.52
N GLY A 18 -0.26 6.73 -21.29
CA GLY A 18 0.38 6.46 -20.01
C GLY A 18 -0.53 6.87 -18.85
N GLY A 19 -0.85 5.90 -18.00
CA GLY A 19 -1.88 6.05 -16.97
C GLY A 19 -1.49 7.07 -15.90
N GLU A 20 -2.38 8.05 -15.68
CA GLU A 20 -2.31 8.89 -14.49
C GLU A 20 -2.98 8.19 -13.31
N ILE A 21 -2.26 8.02 -12.22
CA ILE A 21 -2.74 7.42 -10.98
C ILE A 21 -2.87 8.51 -9.92
N SER A 22 -4.07 8.64 -9.36
CA SER A 22 -4.36 9.55 -8.25
C SER A 22 -4.50 8.78 -6.94
N CYS A 23 -4.22 9.44 -5.81
CA CYS A 23 -4.47 8.86 -4.50
C CYS A 23 -5.97 8.62 -4.26
N PRO A 24 -6.35 7.53 -3.58
CA PRO A 24 -7.75 7.27 -3.26
C PRO A 24 -8.28 8.28 -2.24
N ASP A 25 -9.60 8.47 -2.22
CA ASP A 25 -10.26 9.15 -1.11
C ASP A 25 -10.48 8.16 0.04
N MET A 26 -10.05 8.52 1.26
CA MET A 26 -10.11 7.62 2.41
C MET A 26 -11.54 7.27 2.84
N SER A 27 -12.56 8.02 2.41
CA SER A 27 -13.96 7.65 2.67
C SER A 27 -14.35 6.32 2.01
N SER A 28 -13.64 5.93 0.95
CA SER A 28 -13.80 4.65 0.26
C SER A 28 -12.98 3.50 0.87
N ALA A 29 -12.11 3.79 1.85
CA ALA A 29 -11.26 2.79 2.45
C ALA A 29 -12.08 1.78 3.28
N VAL A 30 -11.76 0.50 3.12
CA VAL A 30 -12.40 -0.60 3.82
C VAL A 30 -11.36 -1.40 4.59
N GLN A 31 -11.67 -1.67 5.86
CA GLN A 31 -10.89 -2.60 6.66
C GLN A 31 -11.17 -4.03 6.21
N VAL A 32 -10.16 -4.70 5.67
CA VAL A 32 -10.26 -6.09 5.20
C VAL A 32 -9.57 -7.07 6.16
N GLY A 33 -8.58 -6.60 6.91
CA GLY A 33 -7.95 -7.36 8.00
C GLY A 33 -8.58 -7.02 9.35
N GLN A 34 -8.65 -8.00 10.26
CA GLN A 34 -9.06 -7.74 11.63
C GLN A 34 -7.93 -7.08 12.43
N CYS A 35 -8.29 -6.19 13.35
CA CYS A 35 -7.33 -5.71 14.34
C CYS A 35 -6.96 -6.85 15.29
N PRO A 36 -5.67 -7.00 15.62
CA PRO A 36 -5.24 -8.08 16.48
C PRO A 36 -5.80 -7.88 17.89
N SER A 37 -6.26 -8.98 18.50
CA SER A 37 -6.62 -9.00 19.90
C SER A 37 -5.38 -8.82 20.79
N GLU A 38 -5.61 -8.47 22.06
CA GLU A 38 -4.52 -8.39 23.05
C GLU A 38 -3.74 -9.71 23.17
N GLN A 39 -4.45 -10.84 23.10
CA GLN A 39 -3.81 -12.16 23.18
C GLN A 39 -2.94 -12.44 21.94
N GLU A 40 -3.40 -12.07 20.74
CA GLU A 40 -2.62 -12.20 19.51
C GLU A 40 -1.39 -11.30 19.49
N LEU A 41 -1.53 -10.06 19.98
CA LEU A 41 -0.39 -9.15 20.14
C LEU A 41 0.65 -9.71 21.11
N LYS A 42 0.21 -10.25 22.26
CA LYS A 42 1.11 -10.87 23.23
C LYS A 42 1.83 -12.08 22.64
N TRP A 43 1.08 -12.97 21.99
CA TRP A 43 1.65 -14.16 21.36
C TRP A 43 2.62 -13.79 20.23
N GLY A 44 2.27 -12.77 19.44
CA GLY A 44 3.13 -12.21 18.40
C GLY A 44 4.41 -11.59 18.95
N TYR A 45 4.35 -10.90 20.09
CA TYR A 45 5.53 -10.36 20.77
C TYR A 45 6.45 -11.47 21.25
N ASP A 46 5.94 -12.48 21.95
CA ASP A 46 6.73 -13.61 22.44
C ASP A 46 7.42 -14.35 21.29
N GLY A 47 6.74 -14.48 20.13
CA GLY A 47 7.30 -15.11 18.94
C GLY A 47 8.30 -14.22 18.16
N TYR A 48 8.04 -12.92 18.06
CA TYR A 48 8.87 -11.96 17.31
C TYR A 48 10.11 -11.52 18.10
N CYS A 49 9.97 -11.34 19.42
CA CYS A 49 11.00 -10.81 20.33
C CYS A 49 11.62 -11.84 21.28
N GLY A 50 11.16 -13.09 21.30
CA GLY A 50 11.69 -14.14 22.18
C GLY A 50 13.11 -14.60 21.84
N ASP A 51 13.75 -15.37 22.73
CA ASP A 51 15.16 -15.78 22.60
C ASP A 51 15.48 -16.62 21.35
N ASN A 52 14.47 -17.32 20.81
CA ASN A 52 14.56 -18.08 19.55
C ASN A 52 13.99 -17.31 18.36
N ALA A 53 13.79 -15.99 18.48
CA ALA A 53 13.23 -15.15 17.45
C ALA A 53 13.98 -15.35 16.14
N ARG A 54 13.21 -15.61 15.08
CA ARG A 54 13.74 -15.89 13.75
C ARG A 54 14.67 -14.76 13.32
N LEU A 55 15.75 -15.17 12.65
CA LEU A 55 16.81 -14.44 11.94
C LEU A 55 16.44 -13.11 11.22
N TYR A 56 15.16 -12.75 11.12
CA TYR A 56 14.63 -11.63 10.34
C TYR A 56 14.96 -10.23 10.89
N ASP A 57 15.46 -10.13 12.13
CA ASP A 57 15.79 -8.84 12.78
C ASP A 57 17.29 -8.61 13.01
N LYS A 58 18.18 -9.54 12.62
CA LYS A 58 19.63 -9.31 12.80
C LYS A 58 20.19 -8.17 11.95
N SER A 59 19.47 -7.80 10.89
CA SER A 59 19.78 -6.68 10.01
C SER A 59 18.92 -5.44 10.28
N ASN A 60 18.05 -5.49 11.29
CA ASN A 60 17.31 -4.33 11.79
C ASN A 60 18.00 -3.86 13.08
N PRO A 61 18.97 -2.93 13.02
CA PRO A 61 19.42 -2.19 14.20
C PRO A 61 18.34 -1.25 14.78
N ASP A 62 17.07 -1.51 14.50
CA ASP A 62 15.94 -0.58 14.63
C ASP A 62 15.29 -0.70 16.01
N GLY A 63 15.90 0.02 16.95
CA GLY A 63 15.23 0.87 17.93
C GLY A 63 13.99 0.30 18.61
N ASP A 64 14.17 -0.10 19.86
CA ASP A 64 13.15 -0.21 20.91
C ASP A 64 11.94 -1.15 20.69
N THR A 65 11.70 -1.72 19.50
CA THR A 65 10.50 -2.55 19.21
C THR A 65 10.34 -3.70 20.21
N CYS A 66 11.43 -4.40 20.52
CA CYS A 66 11.47 -5.51 21.48
C CYS A 66 11.83 -5.09 22.92
N VAL A 67 11.87 -3.79 23.22
CA VAL A 67 12.09 -3.29 24.60
C VAL A 67 10.83 -3.44 25.45
N SER A 68 9.65 -3.32 24.84
CA SER A 68 8.38 -3.44 25.54
C SER A 68 7.24 -3.80 24.60
N MET A 69 6.15 -4.33 25.17
CA MET A 69 4.89 -4.53 24.44
C MET A 69 4.37 -3.24 23.78
N ASP A 70 4.55 -2.09 24.42
CA ASP A 70 4.07 -0.82 23.87
C ASP A 70 4.83 -0.41 22.61
N ASN A 71 6.13 -0.67 22.56
CA ASN A 71 6.93 -0.41 21.37
C ASN A 71 6.58 -1.38 20.24
N TYR A 72 6.34 -2.65 20.58
CA TYR A 72 5.85 -3.63 19.62
C TYR A 72 4.49 -3.23 19.03
N ARG A 73 3.56 -2.78 19.88
CA ARG A 73 2.22 -2.32 19.47
C ARG A 73 2.29 -1.20 18.45
N LYS A 74 3.17 -0.21 18.62
CA LYS A 74 3.35 0.90 17.65
C LYS A 74 3.58 0.42 16.22
N LEU A 75 4.17 -0.76 16.03
CA LEU A 75 4.46 -1.34 14.72
C LEU A 75 3.45 -2.41 14.30
N LYS A 76 2.93 -3.19 15.24
CA LYS A 76 2.21 -4.45 14.96
C LYS A 76 0.73 -4.40 15.27
N ASP A 77 0.26 -3.39 15.99
CA ASP A 77 -1.17 -3.15 16.25
C ASP A 77 -1.83 -2.46 15.05
N VAL A 78 -1.80 -3.16 13.91
CA VAL A 78 -2.25 -2.66 12.62
C VAL A 78 -3.16 -3.69 11.93
N ALA A 79 -4.08 -3.21 11.11
CA ALA A 79 -4.93 -4.03 10.26
C ALA A 79 -4.75 -3.68 8.79
N LEU A 80 -5.02 -4.63 7.89
CA LEU A 80 -5.00 -4.38 6.45
C LEU A 80 -6.27 -3.60 6.03
N TRP A 81 -6.05 -2.53 5.28
CA TRP A 81 -7.07 -1.72 4.65
C TRP A 81 -6.84 -1.60 3.15
N GLU A 82 -7.92 -1.44 2.41
CA GLU A 82 -7.91 -1.28 0.95
C GLU A 82 -8.77 -0.08 0.53
N ALA A 83 -8.32 0.64 -0.49
CA ALA A 83 -9.05 1.72 -1.14
C ALA A 83 -8.76 1.68 -2.64
N GLY A 84 -9.65 1.07 -3.42
CA GLY A 84 -9.37 0.73 -4.82
C GLY A 84 -8.20 -0.26 -4.92
N GLU A 85 -7.21 0.04 -5.74
CA GLU A 85 -6.01 -0.80 -5.89
C GLU A 85 -4.92 -0.52 -4.83
N PHE A 86 -5.12 0.50 -4.00
CA PHE A 86 -4.21 0.83 -2.92
C PHE A 86 -4.53 0.02 -1.67
N HIS A 87 -3.49 -0.39 -0.95
CA HIS A 87 -3.61 -1.06 0.34
C HIS A 87 -2.62 -0.49 1.35
N GLY A 88 -2.96 -0.58 2.63
CA GLY A 88 -2.14 -0.07 3.73
C GLY A 88 -2.39 -0.86 5.00
N TYR A 89 -1.39 -0.88 5.89
CA TYR A 89 -1.56 -1.38 7.25
C TYR A 89 -1.76 -0.17 8.16
N LEU A 90 -3.00 0.03 8.61
CA LEU A 90 -3.39 1.20 9.41
C LEU A 90 -3.52 0.82 10.89
N HIS A 91 -3.17 1.74 11.77
CA HIS A 91 -3.05 1.45 13.21
C HIS A 91 -4.41 1.31 13.90
N CYS A 92 -4.61 0.21 14.61
CA CYS A 92 -5.88 -0.18 15.22
C CYS A 92 -6.30 0.65 16.44
N SER A 93 -5.39 1.45 17.00
CA SER A 93 -5.74 2.40 18.06
C SER A 93 -6.57 3.60 17.57
N ARG A 94 -6.63 3.84 16.25
CA ARG A 94 -7.42 4.93 15.69
C ARG A 94 -8.83 4.42 15.32
N PRO A 95 -9.90 5.17 15.64
CA PRO A 95 -11.24 4.86 15.18
C PRO A 95 -11.34 4.80 13.65
N VAL A 96 -12.20 3.91 13.14
CA VAL A 96 -12.51 3.74 11.70
C VAL A 96 -12.81 5.06 11.01
N GLU A 97 -13.55 5.93 11.69
CA GLU A 97 -14.00 7.23 11.22
C GLU A 97 -12.84 8.21 11.04
N GLN A 98 -11.80 8.09 11.88
CA GLN A 98 -10.59 8.90 11.74
C GLN A 98 -9.75 8.45 10.55
N HIS A 99 -9.68 7.15 10.26
CA HIS A 99 -9.05 6.66 9.03
C HIS A 99 -9.84 7.15 7.81
N LYS A 100 -11.16 6.98 7.81
CA LYS A 100 -12.02 7.34 6.66
C LYS A 100 -12.11 8.84 6.38
N SER A 101 -11.83 9.69 7.37
CA SER A 101 -11.80 11.14 7.20
C SER A 101 -10.40 11.71 7.00
N ALA A 102 -9.38 10.86 6.97
CA ALA A 102 -8.00 11.29 6.80
C ALA A 102 -7.78 11.95 5.45
N LYS A 103 -7.05 13.06 5.45
CA LYS A 103 -6.81 13.92 4.28
C LYS A 103 -5.45 13.65 3.70
N LEU A 104 -5.37 13.64 2.37
CA LEU A 104 -4.12 13.46 1.66
C LEU A 104 -3.14 14.59 2.01
N VAL A 105 -1.95 14.22 2.44
CA VAL A 105 -0.84 15.14 2.72
C VAL A 105 0.13 15.15 1.56
N GLN A 106 0.51 13.98 1.03
CA GLN A 106 1.46 13.88 -0.07
C GLN A 106 1.34 12.58 -0.87
N LEU A 107 1.78 12.63 -2.12
CA LEU A 107 2.02 11.46 -2.97
C LEU A 107 3.53 11.33 -3.21
N GLY A 108 4.07 10.14 -2.96
CA GLY A 108 5.44 9.76 -3.27
C GLY A 108 5.49 8.63 -4.30
N VAL A 109 6.52 8.62 -5.15
CA VAL A 109 6.80 7.52 -6.07
C VAL A 109 8.23 7.05 -5.85
N GLY A 110 8.42 5.76 -5.61
CA GLY A 110 9.72 5.14 -5.41
C GLY A 110 9.83 3.78 -6.08
N LYS A 111 11.01 3.17 -6.01
CA LYS A 111 11.28 1.84 -6.54
C LYS A 111 11.57 0.85 -5.40
N ILE A 112 11.04 -0.37 -5.54
CA ILE A 112 11.41 -1.53 -4.71
C ILE A 112 11.77 -2.67 -5.67
N GLY A 113 13.07 -2.92 -5.83
CA GLY A 113 13.56 -3.78 -6.91
C GLY A 113 13.06 -3.29 -8.28
N SER A 114 12.40 -4.17 -9.03
CA SER A 114 11.80 -3.85 -10.33
C SER A 114 10.41 -3.21 -10.26
N MET A 115 9.79 -3.14 -9.08
CA MET A 115 8.44 -2.60 -8.90
C MET A 115 8.49 -1.11 -8.59
N THR A 116 7.56 -0.35 -9.16
CA THR A 116 7.22 1.00 -8.71
C THR A 116 6.27 0.91 -7.52
N ARG A 117 6.53 1.74 -6.52
CA ARG A 117 5.67 1.94 -5.35
C ARG A 117 5.16 3.38 -5.38
N VAL A 118 3.85 3.55 -5.52
CA VAL A 118 3.17 4.82 -5.31
C VAL A 118 2.63 4.82 -3.88
N VAL A 119 2.98 5.82 -3.09
CA VAL A 119 2.57 5.95 -1.69
C VAL A 119 1.79 7.23 -1.52
N CYS A 120 0.59 7.12 -0.98
CA CYS A 120 -0.26 8.22 -0.58
C CYS A 120 -0.24 8.28 0.93
N SER A 121 0.33 9.35 1.48
CA SER A 121 0.39 9.58 2.93
C SER A 121 -0.70 10.56 3.32
N TYR A 122 -1.46 10.20 4.36
CA TYR A 122 -2.57 10.98 4.89
C TYR A 122 -2.24 11.49 6.30
N ASP A 123 -2.98 12.49 6.75
CA ASP A 123 -2.88 12.96 8.12
C ASP A 123 -3.21 11.85 9.13
N GLY A 124 -2.62 11.95 10.31
CA GLY A 124 -2.66 10.87 11.31
C GLY A 124 -1.75 9.67 10.98
N GLY A 125 -0.96 9.74 9.91
CA GLY A 125 0.11 8.77 9.61
C GLY A 125 -0.34 7.55 8.83
N ASP A 126 -1.51 7.58 8.20
CA ASP A 126 -1.98 6.49 7.35
C ASP A 126 -1.26 6.54 6.00
N ASP A 127 -0.72 5.39 5.57
CA ASP A 127 -0.07 5.24 4.27
C ASP A 127 -0.82 4.19 3.44
N MET A 128 -1.32 4.62 2.28
CA MET A 128 -1.91 3.73 1.28
C MET A 128 -0.93 3.57 0.12
N THR A 129 -0.64 2.32 -0.24
CA THR A 129 0.37 1.97 -1.24
C THR A 129 -0.23 1.23 -2.41
N LEU A 130 0.14 1.64 -3.62
CA LEU A 130 -0.04 0.87 -4.85
C LEU A 130 1.33 0.39 -5.34
N ARG A 131 1.40 -0.87 -5.79
CA ARG A 131 2.60 -1.44 -6.40
C ARG A 131 2.28 -1.90 -7.81
N LEU A 132 3.08 -1.46 -8.77
CA LEU A 132 2.93 -1.79 -10.17
C LEU A 132 4.28 -1.95 -10.86
N ARG A 133 4.31 -2.61 -12.02
CA ARG A 133 5.54 -2.83 -12.79
C ARG A 133 5.92 -1.63 -13.66
N ALA A 134 4.94 -0.85 -14.11
CA ALA A 134 5.17 0.32 -14.95
C ALA A 134 6.06 1.35 -14.24
N ASP A 135 6.91 2.03 -15.02
CA ASP A 135 7.76 3.11 -14.53
C ASP A 135 6.91 4.37 -14.34
N CYS A 136 6.84 4.88 -13.12
CA CYS A 136 6.10 6.09 -12.82
C CYS A 136 6.99 7.18 -12.22
N VAL A 137 6.54 8.43 -12.36
CA VAL A 137 7.11 9.60 -11.69
C VAL A 137 6.00 10.42 -11.03
N ALA A 138 6.30 11.06 -9.91
CA ALA A 138 5.37 12.00 -9.28
C ALA A 138 5.33 13.30 -10.10
N LYS A 139 4.15 13.75 -10.51
CA LYS A 139 3.94 15.01 -11.23
C LYS A 139 2.56 15.57 -10.87
N ASP A 140 2.53 16.84 -10.47
CA ASP A 140 1.28 17.59 -10.19
C ASP A 140 0.30 16.86 -9.24
N GLY A 141 0.83 16.22 -8.19
CA GLY A 141 0.04 15.48 -7.20
C GLY A 141 -0.47 14.11 -7.66
N LYS A 142 0.02 13.61 -8.81
CA LYS A 142 -0.32 12.30 -9.38
C LYS A 142 0.95 11.49 -9.65
N ALA A 143 0.79 10.18 -9.81
CA ALA A 143 1.82 9.35 -10.41
C ALA A 143 1.52 9.18 -11.91
N VAL A 144 2.44 9.61 -12.77
CA VAL A 144 2.35 9.47 -14.22
C VAL A 144 3.18 8.26 -14.63
N CYS A 145 2.53 7.23 -15.14
CA CYS A 145 3.14 5.95 -15.46
C CYS A 145 3.31 5.78 -16.97
N LYS A 146 4.42 5.16 -17.39
CA LYS A 146 4.62 4.70 -18.76
C LYS A 146 3.89 3.38 -18.97
N ASP A 147 3.41 3.17 -20.19
CA ASP A 147 2.81 1.89 -20.62
C ASP A 147 3.85 0.77 -20.71
#